data_AF-A0A8I1RSI1-F1
#
_entry.id   AF-A0A8I1RSI1-F1
#
_cell.length_a   1.000
_cell.length_b   1.000
_cell.length_c   1.000
_cell.angle_alpha   90.00
_cell.angle_beta   90.00
_cell.angle_gamma   90.00
#
_symmetry.space_group_name_H-M   'P 1'
#
loop_
_entity.id
_entity.type
_entity.pdbx_description
1 polymer ?
#
loop_
_entity_poly.entity_id
_entity_poly.type
_entity_poly.pdbx_seq_one_letter_code
_entity_poly.pdbx_strand_id
1 'polypeptide(L)'
;MALTLAIGNKNYSSWSMRPWVALKATGIAFDEVVIPLYTGAADKQRILNVTKSGKVPALIDGDITVWDSLAIIEYAAERFPEAGLWPRDTASRAHARSVSAEMHSGFMPLRNECGMNIHRPVRAKPLSDDAKANIARIQEIWTDCRARYGGQGPYLFGAFSGADAMFAPVVHRFRTYDIAVTGPARAYMETMQTNAAFEEWTRGALAETLIIDRFEID
;
A
#
# COMPACT_ATOMS: atom_id res chain seq x y z
N MET A 1 2.77 -21.59 13.83
CA MET A 1 3.97 -21.33 12.99
C MET A 1 4.07 -19.82 12.82
N ALA A 2 5.25 -19.28 12.50
CA ALA A 2 5.37 -17.86 12.17
C ALA A 2 4.66 -17.57 10.84
N LEU A 3 4.06 -16.38 10.72
CA LEU A 3 3.51 -15.93 9.44
C LEU A 3 4.64 -15.67 8.46
N THR A 4 4.45 -15.97 7.18
CA THR A 4 5.38 -15.57 6.12
C THR A 4 4.67 -14.67 5.12
N LEU A 5 5.17 -13.45 4.89
CA LEU A 5 4.69 -12.58 3.84
C LEU A 5 5.65 -12.60 2.65
N ALA A 6 5.21 -13.20 1.55
CA ALA A 6 5.90 -13.14 0.28
C ALA A 6 5.55 -11.85 -0.46
N ILE A 7 6.57 -11.09 -0.84
CA ILE A 7 6.47 -9.79 -1.50
C ILE A 7 7.27 -9.74 -2.80
N GLY A 8 6.94 -8.80 -3.68
CA GLY A 8 7.81 -8.41 -4.78
C GLY A 8 8.86 -7.38 -4.36
N ASN A 9 9.67 -6.92 -5.31
CA ASN A 9 10.62 -5.82 -5.12
C ASN A 9 9.94 -4.59 -4.50
N LYS A 10 10.48 -4.09 -3.39
CA LYS A 10 9.93 -2.96 -2.63
C LYS A 10 9.91 -1.68 -3.45
N ASN A 11 10.87 -1.49 -4.37
CA ASN A 11 10.93 -0.33 -5.24
C ASN A 11 9.69 -0.21 -6.16
N TYR A 12 9.16 -1.35 -6.62
CA TYR A 12 8.14 -1.40 -7.67
C TYR A 12 6.78 -1.96 -7.23
N SER A 13 6.74 -2.79 -6.17
CA SER A 13 5.57 -3.60 -5.82
C SER A 13 4.60 -2.86 -4.90
N SER A 14 3.78 -1.97 -5.48
CA SER A 14 2.73 -1.26 -4.73
C SER A 14 1.67 -2.16 -4.11
N TRP A 15 1.47 -3.38 -4.63
CA TRP A 15 0.57 -4.36 -4.01
C TRP A 15 1.18 -4.96 -2.75
N SER A 16 2.48 -5.25 -2.77
CA SER A 16 3.16 -5.86 -1.63
C SER A 16 3.32 -4.91 -0.46
N MET A 17 3.51 -3.61 -0.72
CA MET A 17 3.63 -2.60 0.33
C MET A 17 2.40 -2.56 1.26
N ARG A 18 1.21 -2.77 0.71
CA ARG A 18 -0.06 -2.62 1.45
C ARG A 18 -0.14 -3.56 2.67
N PRO A 19 -0.14 -4.89 2.52
CA PRO A 19 -0.17 -5.78 3.69
C PRO A 19 1.12 -5.69 4.50
N TRP A 20 2.27 -5.42 3.87
CA TRP A 20 3.53 -5.30 4.60
C TRP A 20 3.49 -4.15 5.62
N VAL A 21 3.05 -2.96 5.20
CA VAL A 21 2.90 -1.81 6.08
C VAL A 21 1.80 -2.06 7.11
N ALA A 22 0.69 -2.70 6.72
CA ALA A 22 -0.37 -3.07 7.65
C ALA A 22 0.14 -3.94 8.81
N LEU A 23 0.86 -5.02 8.50
CA LEU A 23 1.39 -5.96 9.50
C LEU A 23 2.46 -5.28 10.37
N LYS A 24 3.42 -4.57 9.76
CA LYS A 24 4.49 -3.88 10.50
C LYS A 24 3.98 -2.78 11.41
N ALA A 25 3.12 -1.89 10.90
CA ALA A 25 2.62 -0.75 11.67
C ALA A 25 1.72 -1.16 12.84
N THR A 26 1.14 -2.37 12.80
CA THR A 26 0.29 -2.92 13.87
C THR A 26 1.01 -3.95 14.74
N GLY A 27 2.31 -4.16 14.55
CA GLY A 27 3.13 -5.05 15.38
C GLY A 27 2.86 -6.54 15.17
N ILE A 28 2.19 -6.93 14.08
CA ILE A 28 2.02 -8.34 13.74
C ILE A 28 3.35 -8.86 13.19
N ALA A 29 3.93 -9.84 13.89
CA ALA A 29 5.20 -10.45 13.50
C ALA A 29 5.03 -11.37 12.28
N PHE A 30 5.95 -11.25 11.32
CA PHE A 30 6.04 -12.13 10.15
C PHE A 30 7.48 -12.20 9.63
N ASP A 31 7.79 -13.31 8.97
CA ASP A 31 8.98 -13.48 8.16
C ASP A 31 8.75 -12.94 6.75
N GLU A 32 9.65 -12.10 6.25
CA GLU A 32 9.58 -11.53 4.91
C GLU A 32 10.32 -12.40 3.90
N VAL A 33 9.66 -12.73 2.78
CA VAL A 33 10.30 -13.37 1.62
C VAL A 33 10.15 -12.48 0.41
N VAL A 34 11.26 -11.99 -0.14
CA VAL A 34 11.26 -11.22 -1.39
C VAL A 34 11.39 -12.15 -2.58
N ILE A 35 10.45 -12.06 -3.52
CA ILE A 35 10.48 -12.72 -4.82
C ILE A 35 10.81 -11.66 -5.87
N PRO A 36 12.06 -11.64 -6.40
CA PRO A 36 12.42 -10.75 -7.51
C PRO A 36 11.46 -10.93 -8.69
N LEU A 37 10.87 -9.84 -9.18
CA LEU A 37 9.94 -9.83 -10.29
C LEU A 37 10.64 -9.29 -11.55
N TYR A 38 10.16 -9.72 -12.72
CA TYR A 38 10.64 -9.28 -14.04
C TYR A 38 12.13 -9.59 -14.30
N THR A 39 12.61 -10.73 -13.80
CA THR A 39 14.00 -11.23 -13.98
C THR A 39 14.11 -12.36 -15.02
N GLY A 40 13.00 -12.82 -15.60
CA GLY A 40 13.01 -13.74 -16.73
C GLY A 40 11.96 -14.85 -16.64
N ALA A 41 12.13 -15.90 -17.45
CA ALA A 41 11.13 -16.97 -17.60
C ALA A 41 10.84 -17.76 -16.30
N ALA A 42 11.79 -17.78 -15.35
CA ALA A 42 11.66 -18.50 -14.09
C ALA A 42 10.74 -17.82 -13.06
N ASP A 43 10.41 -16.54 -13.24
CA ASP A 43 9.63 -15.75 -12.27
C ASP A 43 8.27 -16.39 -11.98
N LYS A 44 7.58 -16.84 -13.04
CA LYS A 44 6.26 -17.47 -12.91
C LYS A 44 6.33 -18.70 -12.01
N GLN A 45 7.33 -19.55 -12.19
CA GLN A 45 7.48 -20.75 -11.37
C GLN A 45 7.85 -20.41 -9.92
N ARG A 46 8.74 -19.42 -9.70
CA ARG A 46 9.08 -18.96 -8.35
C ARG A 46 7.86 -18.46 -7.58
N ILE A 47 6.98 -17.69 -8.24
CA ILE A 47 5.74 -17.22 -7.60
C ILE A 47 4.76 -18.38 -7.37
N LEU A 48 4.60 -19.29 -8.33
CA LEU A 48 3.70 -20.45 -8.21
C LEU A 48 4.11 -21.42 -7.09
N ASN A 49 5.39 -21.50 -6.76
CA ASN A 49 5.89 -22.27 -5.62
C ASN A 49 5.46 -21.67 -4.27
N VAL A 50 5.03 -20.42 -4.23
CA VAL A 50 4.59 -19.71 -3.03
C VAL A 50 3.08 -19.52 -3.00
N THR A 51 2.47 -19.19 -4.13
CA THR A 51 1.04 -18.90 -4.24
C THR A 51 0.48 -19.36 -5.58
N LYS A 52 -0.61 -20.12 -5.50
CA LYS A 52 -1.32 -20.66 -6.68
C LYS A 52 -1.91 -19.56 -7.56
N SER A 53 -2.10 -18.34 -7.03
CA SER A 53 -2.58 -17.19 -7.82
C SER A 53 -1.54 -16.69 -8.84
N GLY A 54 -0.27 -17.08 -8.69
CA GLY A 54 0.82 -16.59 -9.53
C GLY A 54 1.13 -15.10 -9.36
N LYS A 55 0.68 -14.50 -8.23
CA LYS A 55 0.87 -13.08 -7.92
C LYS A 55 1.30 -12.88 -6.46
N VAL A 56 2.17 -11.91 -6.23
CA VAL A 56 2.48 -11.38 -4.90
C VAL A 56 1.70 -10.07 -4.64
N PRO A 57 1.34 -9.74 -3.39
CA PRO A 57 1.70 -10.43 -2.15
C PRO A 57 0.91 -11.72 -1.87
N ALA A 58 1.49 -12.58 -1.05
CA ALA A 58 0.81 -13.72 -0.44
C ALA A 58 1.25 -13.89 1.03
N LEU A 59 0.29 -14.08 1.93
CA LEU A 59 0.53 -14.39 3.33
C LEU A 59 0.32 -15.90 3.56
N ILE A 60 1.29 -16.54 4.19
CA ILE A 60 1.26 -17.96 4.55
C ILE A 60 1.13 -18.06 6.07
N ASP A 61 0.10 -18.79 6.52
CA ASP A 61 -0.17 -19.12 7.93
C ASP A 61 -0.45 -20.63 8.04
N GLY A 62 0.62 -21.42 8.25
CA GLY A 62 0.53 -22.88 8.20
C GLY A 62 0.05 -23.36 6.82
N ASP A 63 -1.09 -24.05 6.80
CA ASP A 63 -1.70 -24.58 5.57
C ASP A 63 -2.56 -23.53 4.82
N ILE A 64 -2.75 -22.34 5.40
CA ILE A 64 -3.54 -21.27 4.80
C ILE A 64 -2.62 -20.36 3.97
N THR A 65 -2.96 -20.16 2.70
CA THR A 65 -2.34 -19.13 1.86
C THR A 65 -3.39 -18.12 1.45
N VAL A 66 -3.20 -16.86 1.85
CA VAL A 66 -4.07 -15.73 1.48
C VAL A 66 -3.32 -14.87 0.47
N TRP A 67 -3.89 -14.73 -0.73
CA TRP A 67 -3.42 -13.78 -1.74
C TRP A 67 -4.37 -12.59 -1.82
N ASP A 68 -3.94 -11.53 -2.50
CA ASP A 68 -4.60 -10.21 -2.54
C ASP A 68 -4.32 -9.33 -1.32
N SER A 69 -3.87 -8.10 -1.56
CA SER A 69 -3.48 -7.17 -0.50
C SER A 69 -4.61 -6.87 0.49
N LEU A 70 -5.85 -6.68 0.01
CA LEU A 70 -6.96 -6.34 0.89
C LEU A 70 -7.45 -7.58 1.64
N ALA A 71 -7.49 -8.74 0.99
CA ALA A 71 -7.83 -10.00 1.64
C ALA A 71 -6.82 -10.39 2.73
N ILE A 72 -5.52 -10.15 2.51
CA ILE A 72 -4.48 -10.36 3.54
C ILE A 72 -4.72 -9.45 4.75
N ILE A 73 -5.08 -8.18 4.53
CA ILE A 73 -5.38 -7.24 5.62
C ILE A 73 -6.64 -7.67 6.39
N GLU A 74 -7.68 -8.14 5.70
CA GLU A 74 -8.90 -8.67 6.34
C GLU A 74 -8.60 -9.94 7.15
N TYR A 75 -7.83 -10.89 6.59
CA TYR A 75 -7.40 -12.08 7.31
C TYR A 75 -6.58 -11.73 8.56
N ALA A 76 -5.66 -10.78 8.45
CA ALA A 76 -4.88 -10.29 9.59
C ALA A 76 -5.77 -9.64 10.66
N ALA A 77 -6.80 -8.89 10.26
CA ALA A 77 -7.75 -8.28 11.18
C ALA A 77 -8.61 -9.33 11.92
N GLU A 78 -9.00 -10.41 11.25
CA GLU A 78 -9.70 -11.54 11.88
C GLU A 78 -8.79 -12.33 12.82
N ARG A 79 -7.54 -12.58 12.39
CA ARG A 79 -6.57 -13.39 13.13
C ARG A 79 -5.97 -12.68 14.33
N PHE A 80 -5.86 -11.36 14.27
CA PHE A 80 -5.27 -10.49 15.29
C PHE A 80 -6.20 -9.28 15.55
N PRO A 81 -7.37 -9.48 16.18
CA PRO A 81 -8.35 -8.40 16.39
C PRO A 81 -7.80 -7.24 17.23
N GLU A 82 -6.87 -7.53 18.15
CA GLU A 82 -6.21 -6.51 18.99
C GLU A 82 -5.27 -5.59 18.20
N ALA A 83 -4.87 -5.96 16.98
CA ALA A 83 -4.05 -5.13 16.09
C ALA A 83 -4.80 -3.88 15.61
N GLY A 84 -6.13 -3.84 15.72
CA GLY A 84 -6.94 -2.64 15.44
C GLY A 84 -6.92 -2.22 13.97
N LEU A 85 -6.69 -3.15 13.03
CA LEU A 85 -6.60 -2.87 11.59
C LEU A 85 -7.85 -2.20 11.01
N TRP A 86 -9.01 -2.36 11.66
CA TRP A 86 -10.23 -1.67 11.27
C TRP A 86 -10.89 -0.98 12.49
N PRO A 87 -11.61 0.13 12.28
CA PRO A 87 -12.38 0.77 13.33
C PRO A 87 -13.35 -0.21 14.02
N ARG A 88 -13.55 -0.03 15.33
CA ARG A 88 -14.49 -0.86 16.12
C ARG A 88 -15.95 -0.49 15.89
N ASP A 89 -16.23 0.79 15.66
CA ASP A 89 -17.59 1.23 15.32
C ASP A 89 -17.98 0.76 13.90
N THR A 90 -19.24 0.34 13.76
CA THR A 90 -19.74 -0.29 12.54
C THR A 90 -19.78 0.68 11.37
N ALA A 91 -20.17 1.94 11.58
CA ALA A 91 -20.29 2.92 10.50
C ALA A 91 -18.91 3.36 9.98
N SER A 92 -17.99 3.66 10.89
CA SER A 92 -16.60 3.98 10.55
C SER A 92 -15.86 2.80 9.90
N ARG A 93 -16.09 1.56 10.37
CA ARG A 93 -15.52 0.36 9.72
C ARG A 93 -16.06 0.14 8.32
N ALA A 94 -17.36 0.31 8.12
CA ALA A 94 -17.95 0.22 6.78
C ALA A 94 -17.32 1.25 5.85
N HIS A 95 -17.17 2.49 6.30
CA HIS A 95 -16.52 3.54 5.52
C HIS A 95 -15.05 3.22 5.21
N ALA A 96 -14.27 2.76 6.19
CA ALA A 96 -12.87 2.35 6.00
C ALA A 96 -12.73 1.23 4.95
N ARG A 97 -13.63 0.25 4.98
CA ARG A 97 -13.67 -0.83 3.98
C ARG A 97 -14.08 -0.33 2.59
N SER A 98 -15.06 0.58 2.50
CA SER A 98 -15.47 1.17 1.22
C SER A 98 -14.33 1.93 0.54
N VAL A 99 -13.63 2.81 1.24
CA VAL A 99 -12.52 3.58 0.64
C VAL A 99 -11.32 2.67 0.31
N SER A 100 -11.10 1.63 1.12
CA SER A 100 -10.07 0.62 0.85
C SER A 100 -10.39 -0.20 -0.40
N ALA A 101 -11.65 -0.58 -0.59
CA ALA A 101 -12.14 -1.28 -1.77
C ALA A 101 -12.11 -0.39 -3.02
N GLU A 102 -12.53 0.87 -2.91
CA GLU A 102 -12.40 1.87 -3.99
C GLU A 102 -10.93 2.02 -4.42
N MET A 103 -10.01 2.09 -3.45
CA MET A 103 -8.57 2.07 -3.75
C MET A 103 -8.15 0.75 -4.37
N HIS A 104 -8.64 -0.39 -3.87
CA HIS A 104 -8.29 -1.72 -4.38
C HIS A 104 -8.63 -1.89 -5.87
N SER A 105 -9.86 -1.55 -6.28
CA SER A 105 -10.36 -1.80 -7.64
C SER A 105 -10.37 -0.58 -8.56
N GLY A 106 -9.92 0.58 -8.10
CA GLY A 106 -10.02 1.84 -8.83
C GLY A 106 -8.69 2.54 -9.12
N PHE A 107 -8.82 3.77 -9.63
CA PHE A 107 -7.74 4.72 -9.89
C PHE A 107 -6.72 4.28 -10.96
N MET A 108 -7.19 3.57 -11.99
CA MET A 108 -6.33 3.02 -13.05
C MET A 108 -5.54 4.08 -13.84
N PRO A 109 -6.14 5.20 -14.30
CA PRO A 109 -5.39 6.28 -14.94
C PRO A 109 -4.18 6.75 -14.12
N LEU A 110 -4.37 7.08 -12.84
CA LEU A 110 -3.28 7.45 -11.95
C LEU A 110 -2.26 6.31 -11.80
N ARG A 111 -2.71 5.06 -11.61
CA ARG A 111 -1.82 3.91 -11.41
C ARG A 111 -0.95 3.62 -12.63
N ASN A 112 -1.46 3.88 -13.84
CA ASN A 112 -0.76 3.68 -15.09
C ASN A 112 0.25 4.80 -15.37
N GLU A 113 -0.13 6.06 -15.12
CA GLU A 113 0.73 7.22 -15.40
C GLU A 113 1.74 7.50 -14.28
N CYS A 114 1.39 7.14 -13.04
CA CYS A 114 2.21 7.26 -11.84
C CYS A 114 2.43 5.89 -11.20
N GLY A 115 3.27 5.07 -11.85
CA GLY A 115 3.71 3.77 -11.31
C GLY A 115 4.45 3.91 -9.97
N MET A 116 4.67 2.81 -9.27
CA MET A 116 5.56 2.85 -8.10
C MET A 116 7.00 2.63 -8.57
N ASN A 117 7.84 3.63 -8.38
CA ASN A 117 9.29 3.59 -8.52
C ASN A 117 9.84 4.59 -7.49
N ILE A 118 10.36 4.07 -6.37
CA ILE A 118 10.90 4.89 -5.27
C ILE A 118 12.29 5.45 -5.63
N HIS A 119 13.05 4.78 -6.51
CA HIS A 119 14.33 5.30 -7.03
C HIS A 119 14.16 6.52 -7.94
N ARG A 120 13.00 6.64 -8.61
CA ARG A 120 12.71 7.79 -9.49
C ARG A 120 12.89 9.11 -8.74
N PRO A 121 13.65 10.09 -9.30
CA PRO A 121 13.75 11.42 -8.72
C PRO A 121 12.38 12.08 -8.52
N VAL A 122 12.23 12.85 -7.46
CA VAL A 122 11.02 13.63 -7.20
C VAL A 122 10.91 14.74 -8.25
N ARG A 123 9.91 14.63 -9.12
CA ARG A 123 9.60 15.65 -10.13
C ARG A 123 8.21 15.43 -10.74
N ALA A 124 7.56 16.55 -11.05
CA ALA A 124 6.29 16.57 -11.77
C ALA A 124 6.44 16.03 -13.20
N LYS A 125 5.33 15.52 -13.74
CA LYS A 125 5.18 15.19 -15.17
C LYS A 125 3.79 15.63 -15.65
N PRO A 126 3.60 15.83 -16.96
CA PRO A 126 2.26 16.01 -17.53
C PRO A 126 1.39 14.78 -17.24
N LEU A 127 0.13 15.03 -16.88
CA LEU A 127 -0.87 13.99 -16.59
C LEU A 127 -2.13 14.22 -17.43
N SER A 128 -2.78 13.11 -17.80
CA SER A 128 -4.11 13.15 -18.41
C SER A 128 -5.16 13.75 -17.47
N ASP A 129 -6.29 14.17 -18.02
CA ASP A 129 -7.40 14.68 -17.22
C ASP A 129 -8.04 13.55 -16.38
N ASP A 130 -8.00 12.31 -16.85
CA ASP A 130 -8.46 11.14 -16.09
C ASP A 130 -7.57 10.88 -14.86
N ALA A 131 -6.25 11.00 -15.00
CA ALA A 131 -5.33 10.91 -13.87
C ALA A 131 -5.51 12.06 -12.88
N LYS A 132 -5.75 13.29 -13.36
CA LYS A 132 -6.09 14.44 -12.51
C LYS A 132 -7.41 14.23 -11.76
N ALA A 133 -8.43 13.66 -12.41
CA ALA A 133 -9.70 13.32 -11.77
C ALA A 133 -9.52 12.26 -10.66
N ASN A 134 -8.66 11.25 -10.89
CA ASN A 134 -8.28 10.28 -9.87
C ASN A 134 -7.59 10.94 -8.68
N ILE A 135 -6.64 11.85 -8.93
CA ILE A 135 -5.95 12.62 -7.89
C ILE A 135 -6.93 13.44 -7.07
N ALA A 136 -7.87 14.14 -7.71
CA ALA A 136 -8.89 14.93 -7.03
C ALA A 136 -9.77 14.05 -6.13
N ARG A 137 -10.23 12.90 -6.63
CA ARG A 137 -11.05 11.95 -5.86
C ARG A 137 -10.30 11.39 -4.64
N ILE A 138 -9.02 11.07 -4.78
CA ILE A 138 -8.19 10.60 -3.66
C ILE A 138 -8.05 11.68 -2.58
N GLN A 139 -7.79 12.93 -2.98
CA GLN A 139 -7.69 14.06 -2.04
C GLN A 139 -9.02 14.33 -1.34
N GLU A 140 -10.15 14.18 -2.04
CA GLU A 140 -11.49 14.25 -1.46
C GLU A 140 -11.70 13.15 -0.40
N ILE A 141 -11.38 11.89 -0.72
CA ILE A 141 -11.47 10.77 0.22
C ILE A 141 -10.65 11.06 1.49
N TRP A 142 -9.39 11.45 1.34
CA TRP A 142 -8.53 11.74 2.49
C TRP A 142 -9.05 12.91 3.29
N THR A 143 -9.50 13.98 2.64
CA THR A 143 -10.05 15.16 3.31
C THR A 143 -11.33 14.83 4.09
N ASP A 144 -12.26 14.08 3.50
CA ASP A 144 -13.50 13.65 4.14
C ASP A 144 -13.22 12.73 5.34
N CYS A 145 -12.34 11.74 5.18
CA CYS A 145 -11.93 10.86 6.30
C CYS A 145 -11.31 11.67 7.44
N ARG A 146 -10.38 12.58 7.13
CA ARG A 146 -9.74 13.47 8.11
C ARG A 146 -10.75 14.41 8.77
N ALA A 147 -11.74 14.91 8.05
CA ALA A 147 -12.80 15.76 8.63
C ALA A 147 -13.70 14.98 9.59
N ARG A 148 -14.05 13.73 9.27
CA ARG A 148 -14.96 12.90 10.08
C ARG A 148 -14.28 12.25 11.28
N TYR A 149 -13.04 11.80 11.13
CA TYR A 149 -12.38 10.93 12.11
C TYR A 149 -11.04 11.47 12.61
N GLY A 150 -10.51 12.53 12.00
CA GLY A 150 -9.16 13.02 12.28
C GLY A 150 -8.98 13.67 13.66
N GLY A 151 -10.08 13.93 14.39
CA GLY A 151 -10.02 14.32 15.81
C GLY A 151 -9.57 13.20 16.75
N GLN A 152 -9.56 11.94 16.29
CA GLN A 152 -9.22 10.76 17.10
C GLN A 152 -7.76 10.31 16.92
N GLY A 153 -6.98 11.04 16.12
CA GLY A 153 -5.59 10.75 15.82
C GLY A 153 -5.20 11.19 14.41
N PRO A 154 -3.95 11.01 13.99
CA PRO A 154 -3.42 11.66 12.79
C PRO A 154 -3.70 10.90 11.47
N TYR A 155 -4.23 9.67 11.54
CA TYR A 155 -4.52 8.80 10.38
C TYR A 155 -5.94 8.98 9.83
N LEU A 156 -6.29 8.31 8.73
CA LEU A 156 -7.59 8.49 8.06
C LEU A 156 -8.78 8.22 8.98
N PHE A 157 -8.66 7.25 9.88
CA PHE A 157 -9.70 6.86 10.85
C PHE A 157 -9.24 7.06 12.30
N GLY A 158 -8.41 8.07 12.54
CA GLY A 158 -7.85 8.39 13.85
C GLY A 158 -6.55 7.63 14.13
N ALA A 159 -6.67 6.34 14.47
CA ALA A 159 -5.53 5.42 14.57
C ALA A 159 -5.16 4.85 13.20
N PHE A 160 -3.94 4.32 13.07
CA PHE A 160 -3.51 3.62 11.85
C PHE A 160 -4.43 2.44 11.57
N SER A 161 -4.86 2.29 10.32
CA SER A 161 -5.80 1.28 9.88
C SER A 161 -5.40 0.66 8.54
N GLY A 162 -6.13 -0.38 8.13
CA GLY A 162 -6.03 -0.99 6.81
C GLY A 162 -6.29 0.01 5.68
N ALA A 163 -7.07 1.07 5.91
CA ALA A 163 -7.26 2.12 4.92
C ALA A 163 -5.96 2.89 4.67
N ASP A 164 -5.22 3.24 5.73
CA ASP A 164 -3.92 3.90 5.61
C ASP A 164 -2.90 3.02 4.88
N ALA A 165 -2.88 1.72 5.22
CA ALA A 165 -2.07 0.73 4.51
C ALA A 165 -2.42 0.62 3.01
N MET A 166 -3.71 0.68 2.67
CA MET A 166 -4.17 0.68 1.28
C MET A 166 -3.81 1.98 0.54
N PHE A 167 -3.74 3.12 1.21
CA PHE A 167 -3.31 4.37 0.57
C PHE A 167 -1.81 4.62 0.64
N ALA A 168 -1.02 3.85 1.40
CA ALA A 168 0.43 4.03 1.54
C ALA A 168 1.18 4.11 0.19
N PRO A 169 0.91 3.26 -0.81
CA PRO A 169 1.59 3.40 -2.11
C PRO A 169 1.18 4.66 -2.89
N VAL A 170 0.01 5.23 -2.61
CA VAL A 170 -0.45 6.48 -3.23
C VAL A 170 0.29 7.67 -2.62
N VAL A 171 0.60 7.63 -1.31
CA VAL A 171 1.47 8.64 -0.68
C VAL A 171 2.84 8.67 -1.37
N HIS A 172 3.42 7.51 -1.69
CA HIS A 172 4.63 7.45 -2.51
C HIS A 172 4.44 8.05 -3.91
N ARG A 173 3.35 7.71 -4.62
CA ARG A 173 3.07 8.29 -5.94
C ARG A 173 2.99 9.81 -5.88
N PHE A 174 2.21 10.36 -4.95
CA PHE A 174 2.04 11.80 -4.84
C PHE A 174 3.36 12.50 -4.52
N ARG A 175 4.22 11.90 -3.68
CA ARG A 175 5.57 12.40 -3.43
C ARG A 175 6.47 12.30 -4.66
N THR A 176 6.62 11.12 -5.24
CA THR A 176 7.56 10.86 -6.35
C THR A 176 7.21 11.69 -7.60
N TYR A 177 5.93 11.85 -7.91
CA TYR A 177 5.46 12.60 -9.06
C TYR A 177 5.15 14.07 -8.75
N ASP A 178 5.57 14.57 -7.58
CA ASP A 178 5.41 15.96 -7.16
C ASP A 178 3.97 16.48 -7.35
N ILE A 179 3.00 15.67 -6.94
CA ILE A 179 1.58 16.01 -7.04
C ILE A 179 1.26 17.02 -5.96
N ALA A 180 0.67 18.15 -6.35
CA ALA A 180 0.25 19.18 -5.41
C ALA A 180 -0.89 18.66 -4.51
N VAL A 181 -0.66 18.77 -3.19
CA VAL A 181 -1.62 18.37 -2.15
C VAL A 181 -1.62 19.43 -1.08
N THR A 182 -2.81 19.84 -0.62
CA THR A 182 -2.98 20.89 0.39
C THR A 182 -3.91 20.45 1.52
N GLY A 183 -3.97 21.25 2.58
CA GLY A 183 -4.94 21.07 3.66
C GLY A 183 -4.82 19.72 4.40
N PRO A 184 -5.96 19.13 4.84
CA PRO A 184 -5.96 17.88 5.61
C PRO A 184 -5.30 16.69 4.90
N ALA A 185 -5.40 16.63 3.56
CA ALA A 185 -4.74 15.60 2.76
C ALA A 185 -3.21 15.69 2.85
N ARG A 186 -2.65 16.91 2.87
CA ARG A 186 -1.21 17.13 3.03
C ARG A 186 -0.72 16.70 4.41
N ALA A 187 -1.44 17.09 5.47
CA ALA A 187 -1.12 16.69 6.85
C ALA A 187 -1.18 15.16 7.04
N TYR A 188 -2.13 14.49 6.39
CA TYR A 188 -2.20 13.03 6.37
C TYR A 188 -0.99 12.40 5.67
N MET A 189 -0.59 12.93 4.50
CA MET A 189 0.62 12.45 3.81
C MET A 189 1.88 12.60 4.66
N GLU A 190 2.02 13.71 5.40
CA GLU A 190 3.15 13.94 6.31
C GLU A 190 3.13 12.95 7.48
N THR A 191 1.95 12.66 8.03
CA THR A 191 1.77 11.59 9.03
C THR A 191 2.22 10.24 8.50
N MET A 192 1.78 9.85 7.30
CA MET A 192 2.18 8.56 6.71
C MET A 192 3.68 8.47 6.44
N GLN A 193 4.32 9.57 6.03
CA GLN A 193 5.75 9.58 5.75
C GLN A 193 6.64 9.46 7.00
N THR A 194 6.10 9.76 8.18
CA THR A 194 6.79 9.59 9.48
C THR A 194 6.42 8.29 10.19
N ASN A 195 5.58 7.44 9.57
CA ASN A 195 5.27 6.12 10.10
C ASN A 195 6.48 5.19 9.92
N ALA A 196 6.92 4.55 11.01
CA ALA A 196 8.13 3.72 11.01
C ALA A 196 8.09 2.58 9.98
N ALA A 197 6.93 1.97 9.74
CA ALA A 197 6.79 0.94 8.70
C ALA A 197 6.92 1.55 7.30
N PHE A 198 6.31 2.71 7.04
CA PHE A 198 6.47 3.41 5.77
C PHE A 198 7.93 3.77 5.49
N GLU A 199 8.65 4.27 6.49
CA GLU A 199 10.08 4.59 6.40
C GLU A 199 10.94 3.33 6.18
N GLU A 200 10.64 2.24 6.90
CA GLU A 200 11.35 0.96 6.74
C GLU A 200 11.14 0.38 5.33
N TRP A 201 9.92 0.43 4.78
CA TRP A 201 9.66 0.05 3.39
C TRP A 201 10.47 0.92 2.42
N THR A 202 10.44 2.24 2.63
CA THR A 202 11.16 3.21 1.77
C THR A 202 12.65 2.95 1.76
N ARG A 203 13.27 2.75 2.93
CA ARG A 203 14.69 2.44 3.07
C ARG A 203 15.04 1.10 2.41
N GLY A 204 14.20 0.08 2.60
CA GLY A 204 14.36 -1.21 1.94
C GLY A 204 14.32 -1.09 0.42
N ALA A 205 13.36 -0.34 -0.14
CA ALA A 205 13.26 -0.06 -1.56
C ALA A 205 14.49 0.66 -2.11
N LEU A 206 14.97 1.71 -1.43
CA LEU A 206 16.15 2.46 -1.84
C LEU A 206 17.44 1.62 -1.81
N ALA A 207 17.50 0.59 -0.96
CA ALA A 207 18.64 -0.33 -0.89
C ALA A 207 18.62 -1.42 -1.97
N GLU A 208 17.50 -1.64 -2.67
CA GLU A 208 17.43 -2.59 -3.78
C GLU A 208 18.30 -2.11 -4.95
N THR A 209 19.05 -3.03 -5.57
CA THR A 209 19.90 -2.75 -6.73
C THR A 209 19.34 -3.30 -8.04
N LEU A 210 18.31 -4.14 -7.98
CA LEU A 210 17.64 -4.64 -9.17
C LEU A 210 16.86 -3.52 -9.84
N ILE A 211 17.18 -3.26 -11.11
CA ILE A 211 16.46 -2.33 -11.96
C ILE A 211 15.54 -3.12 -12.90
N ILE A 212 14.32 -2.62 -13.07
CA ILE A 212 13.33 -3.20 -13.98
C ILE A 212 13.05 -2.17 -15.09
N ASP A 213 13.78 -2.27 -16.20
CA ASP A 213 13.86 -1.25 -17.26
C ASP A 213 12.52 -0.66 -17.72
N ARG A 214 11.48 -1.49 -17.83
CA ARG A 214 10.14 -1.05 -18.25
C ARG A 214 9.48 -0.05 -17.28
N PHE A 215 10.02 0.11 -16.07
CA PHE A 215 9.56 1.03 -15.04
C PHE A 215 10.50 2.24 -14.85
N GLU A 216 11.60 2.31 -15.62
CA GLU A 216 12.56 3.42 -15.68
C GLU A 216 12.29 4.33 -16.90
N ILE A 217 11.00 4.58 -17.19
CA ILE A 217 10.54 5.26 -18.41
C ILE A 217 10.47 6.79 -18.29
N ASP A 218 10.77 7.34 -17.11
CA ASP A 218 10.78 8.78 -16.85
C ASP A 218 12.16 9.25 -16.40
#